data_AF-A0A396NF53-F1
#
_entry.id   AF-A0A396NF53-F1
#
_cell.length_a   1.000
_cell.length_b   1.000
_cell.length_c   1.000
_cell.angle_alpha   90.00
_cell.angle_beta   90.00
_cell.angle_gamma   90.00
#
_symmetry.space_group_name_H-M   'P 1'
#
loop_
_entity.id
_entity.type
_entity.pdbx_description
1 polymer ?
#
loop_
_entity_poly.entity_id
_entity_poly.type
_entity_poly.pdbx_seq_one_letter_code
_entity_poly.pdbx_strand_id
1 'polypeptide(L)'
;MKLTQMIEKFAKQGMLNGVARAELLQAAEETEQEMAELQEELSGKDGELAENRKTAAVERAILEGGGKNVKAILALLDLEEISYDAKEGLKGLDLEEVKAEAPYLFYEKTEKKKGTGVPMTRQKRKEDEIRAAFRRGLGR
;
A
#
# COMPACT_ATOMS: atom_id res chain seq x y z
N MET A 1 -19.07 31.93 -2.90
CA MET A 1 -20.46 32.31 -3.23
C MET A 1 -21.03 31.19 -4.08
N LYS A 2 -22.26 30.75 -3.82
CA LYS A 2 -22.91 29.67 -4.60
C LYS A 2 -23.25 30.17 -6.02
N LEU A 3 -23.27 29.26 -6.99
CA LEU A 3 -23.53 29.58 -8.41
C LEU A 3 -24.97 30.11 -8.57
N THR A 4 -25.91 29.49 -7.86
CA THR A 4 -27.31 29.91 -7.74
C THR A 4 -27.46 31.36 -7.25
N GLN A 5 -26.72 31.76 -6.21
CA GLN A 5 -26.71 33.13 -5.69
C GLN A 5 -26.15 34.15 -6.68
N MET A 6 -25.25 33.72 -7.56
CA MET A 6 -24.67 34.57 -8.60
C MET A 6 -25.70 34.82 -9.71
N ILE A 7 -26.39 33.76 -10.16
CA ILE A 7 -27.47 33.83 -11.15
C ILE A 7 -28.62 34.73 -10.67
N GLU A 8 -28.99 34.65 -9.40
CA GLU A 8 -30.00 35.54 -8.82
C GLU A 8 -29.57 37.02 -8.80
N LYS A 9 -28.30 37.32 -8.57
CA LYS A 9 -27.77 38.69 -8.64
C LYS A 9 -27.82 39.22 -10.07
N PHE A 10 -27.45 38.41 -11.06
CA PHE A 10 -27.54 38.77 -12.48
C PHE A 10 -28.98 39.00 -12.93
N ALA A 11 -29.93 38.18 -12.44
CA ALA A 11 -31.35 38.37 -12.71
C ALA A 11 -31.90 39.66 -12.08
N LYS A 12 -31.51 40.00 -10.84
CA LYS A 12 -31.91 41.25 -10.17
C LYS A 12 -31.33 42.50 -10.85
N GLN A 13 -30.20 42.37 -11.53
CA GLN A 13 -29.59 43.43 -12.33
C GLN A 13 -30.22 43.57 -13.73
N GLY A 14 -31.25 42.78 -14.07
CA GLY A 14 -31.93 42.84 -15.36
C GLY A 14 -31.13 42.26 -16.53
N MET A 15 -30.06 41.51 -16.24
CA MET A 15 -29.19 40.92 -17.28
C MET A 15 -29.68 39.56 -17.78
N LEU A 16 -30.75 39.00 -17.20
CA LEU A 16 -31.30 37.70 -17.57
C LEU A 16 -32.82 37.78 -17.71
N ASN A 17 -33.33 37.24 -18.82
CA ASN A 17 -34.77 37.06 -19.03
C ASN A 17 -35.27 35.87 -18.19
N GLY A 18 -36.57 35.86 -17.86
CA GLY A 18 -37.16 34.85 -16.95
C GLY A 18 -36.94 33.39 -17.38
N VAL A 19 -36.99 33.11 -18.69
CA VAL A 19 -36.74 31.77 -19.25
C VAL A 19 -35.28 31.37 -19.11
N ALA A 20 -34.34 32.25 -19.51
CA ALA A 20 -32.90 32.02 -19.38
C ALA A 20 -32.46 31.89 -17.92
N ARG A 21 -33.11 32.61 -17.00
CA ARG A 21 -32.88 32.47 -15.55
C ARG A 21 -33.27 31.09 -15.05
N ALA A 22 -34.43 30.57 -15.48
CA ALA A 22 -34.95 29.29 -15.01
C ALA A 22 -34.05 28.13 -15.47
N GLU A 23 -33.65 28.13 -16.75
CA GLU A 23 -32.74 27.12 -17.30
C GLU A 23 -31.36 27.15 -16.61
N LEU A 24 -30.81 28.35 -16.38
CA LEU A 24 -29.52 28.49 -15.71
C LEU A 24 -29.60 28.11 -14.23
N LEU A 25 -30.70 28.38 -13.54
CA LEU A 25 -30.91 27.94 -12.16
C LEU A 25 -30.98 26.43 -12.06
N GLN A 26 -31.73 25.78 -12.96
CA GLN A 26 -31.84 24.33 -12.98
C GLN A 26 -30.49 23.67 -13.26
N ALA A 27 -29.76 24.13 -14.27
CA ALA A 27 -28.41 23.64 -14.55
C ALA A 27 -27.43 23.91 -13.39
N ALA A 28 -27.55 25.05 -12.72
CA ALA A 28 -26.74 25.35 -11.54
C ALA A 28 -27.05 24.44 -10.35
N GLU A 29 -28.32 24.11 -10.13
CA GLU A 29 -28.73 23.18 -9.08
C GLU A 29 -28.25 21.75 -9.38
N GLU A 30 -28.41 21.28 -10.61
CA GLU A 30 -27.90 19.97 -11.04
C GLU A 30 -26.37 19.89 -10.88
N THR A 31 -25.63 20.90 -11.34
CA THR A 31 -24.17 20.93 -11.18
C THR A 31 -23.71 21.07 -9.72
N GLU A 32 -24.43 21.81 -8.87
CA GLU A 32 -24.13 21.90 -7.43
C GLU A 32 -24.41 20.56 -6.73
N GLN A 33 -25.45 19.83 -7.13
CA GLN A 33 -25.76 18.48 -6.61
C GLN A 33 -24.69 17.46 -7.04
N GLU A 34 -24.36 17.40 -8.33
CA GLU A 34 -23.31 16.50 -8.84
C GLU A 34 -21.95 16.78 -8.17
N MET A 35 -21.60 18.05 -7.98
CA MET A 35 -20.37 18.42 -7.28
C MET A 35 -20.38 18.03 -5.81
N ALA A 36 -21.53 18.11 -5.14
CA ALA A 36 -21.67 17.70 -3.74
C ALA A 36 -21.53 16.17 -3.60
N GLU A 37 -22.18 15.41 -4.47
CA GLU A 37 -22.07 13.94 -4.51
C GLU A 37 -20.63 13.49 -4.80
N LEU A 38 -19.97 14.10 -5.80
CA LEU A 38 -18.58 13.82 -6.11
C LEU A 38 -17.64 14.18 -4.96
N GLN A 39 -17.91 15.27 -4.24
CA GLN A 39 -17.11 15.67 -3.09
C GLN A 39 -17.29 14.72 -1.90
N GLU A 40 -18.51 14.23 -1.67
CA GLU A 40 -18.79 13.21 -0.66
C GLU A 40 -18.08 11.89 -1.01
N GLU A 41 -18.21 11.43 -2.25
CA GLU A 41 -17.49 10.25 -2.73
C GLU A 41 -15.97 10.37 -2.60
N LEU A 42 -15.41 11.53 -2.96
CA LEU A 42 -13.98 11.79 -2.83
C LEU A 42 -13.56 11.75 -1.36
N SER A 43 -14.34 12.37 -0.47
CA SER A 43 -14.02 12.36 0.96
C SER A 43 -14.06 10.95 1.57
N GLY A 44 -15.01 10.12 1.14
CA GLY A 44 -15.07 8.71 1.56
C GLY A 44 -13.87 7.90 1.05
N LYS A 45 -13.57 8.04 -0.25
CA LYS A 45 -12.42 7.36 -0.89
C LYS A 45 -11.09 7.80 -0.29
N ASP A 46 -10.93 9.08 0.05
CA ASP A 46 -9.71 9.59 0.70
C ASP A 46 -9.53 9.01 2.12
N GLY A 47 -10.62 8.83 2.86
CA GLY A 47 -10.62 8.13 4.16
C GLY A 47 -10.16 6.68 4.03
N GLU A 48 -10.78 5.93 3.11
CA GLU A 48 -10.40 4.53 2.83
C GLU A 48 -8.95 4.41 2.38
N LEU A 49 -8.46 5.33 1.55
CA LEU A 49 -7.06 5.35 1.11
C LEU A 49 -6.10 5.64 2.26
N ALA A 50 -6.47 6.51 3.21
CA ALA A 50 -5.65 6.79 4.39
C ALA A 50 -5.52 5.55 5.29
N GLU A 51 -6.62 4.87 5.56
CA GLU A 51 -6.60 3.62 6.33
C GLU A 51 -5.81 2.53 5.63
N ASN A 52 -6.03 2.33 4.33
CA ASN A 52 -5.29 1.36 3.52
C ASN A 52 -3.78 1.63 3.47
N ARG A 53 -3.37 2.90 3.46
CA ARG A 53 -1.94 3.27 3.53
C ARG A 53 -1.33 2.93 4.88
N LYS A 54 -2.06 3.22 5.97
CA LYS A 54 -1.63 2.89 7.32
C LYS A 54 -1.50 1.38 7.50
N THR A 55 -2.50 0.60 7.10
CA THR A 55 -2.46 -0.87 7.20
C THR A 55 -1.33 -1.45 6.36
N ALA A 56 -1.17 -1.02 5.11
CA ALA A 56 -0.08 -1.47 4.25
C ALA A 56 1.31 -1.13 4.81
N ALA A 57 1.47 0.05 5.42
CA ALA A 57 2.71 0.41 6.09
C ALA A 57 3.00 -0.53 7.27
N VAL A 58 1.98 -0.86 8.08
CA VAL A 58 2.14 -1.74 9.25
C VAL A 58 2.49 -3.16 8.80
N GLU A 59 1.80 -3.69 7.80
CA GLU A 59 2.11 -4.99 7.20
C GLU A 59 3.55 -5.06 6.71
N ARG A 60 4.02 -4.00 6.04
CA ARG A 60 5.40 -3.91 5.57
C ARG A 60 6.39 -3.92 6.72
N ALA A 61 6.14 -3.16 7.79
CA ALA A 61 7.00 -3.14 8.97
C ALA A 61 7.05 -4.51 9.67
N ILE A 62 5.92 -5.23 9.74
CA ILE A 62 5.86 -6.59 10.29
C ILE A 62 6.71 -7.55 9.45
N LEU A 63 6.61 -7.47 8.12
CA LEU A 63 7.39 -8.31 7.20
C LEU A 63 8.90 -8.02 7.33
N GLU A 64 9.29 -6.75 7.34
CA GLU A 64 10.68 -6.32 7.56
C GLU A 64 11.19 -6.75 8.94
N GLY A 65 10.31 -6.74 9.95
CA GLY A 65 10.56 -7.22 11.31
C GLY A 65 10.67 -8.74 11.44
N GLY A 66 10.46 -9.50 10.35
CA GLY A 66 10.56 -10.96 10.32
C GLY A 66 9.28 -11.68 10.77
N GLY A 67 8.11 -11.08 10.61
CA GLY A 67 6.82 -11.74 10.88
C GLY A 67 6.58 -12.92 9.93
N LYS A 68 6.33 -14.11 10.48
CA LYS A 68 5.87 -15.30 9.74
C LYS A 68 4.40 -15.19 9.36
N ASN A 69 3.56 -14.67 10.25
CA ASN A 69 2.13 -14.54 10.05
C ASN A 69 1.66 -13.11 10.34
N VAL A 70 1.62 -12.30 9.28
CA VAL A 70 1.30 -10.87 9.36
C VAL A 70 -0.09 -10.61 9.93
N LYS A 71 -1.09 -11.38 9.53
CA LYS A 71 -2.48 -11.21 9.99
C LYS A 71 -2.63 -11.47 11.50
N ALA A 72 -1.92 -12.47 12.01
CA ALA A 72 -1.94 -12.77 13.45
C ALA A 72 -1.25 -11.66 14.25
N ILE A 73 -0.13 -11.13 13.75
CA ILE A 73 0.59 -10.02 14.40
C ILE A 73 -0.26 -8.74 14.36
N LEU A 74 -0.92 -8.44 13.23
CA LEU A 74 -1.87 -7.33 13.12
C LEU A 74 -3.00 -7.41 14.15
N ALA A 75 -3.51 -8.60 14.43
CA ALA A 75 -4.59 -8.79 15.40
C ALA A 75 -4.15 -8.57 16.86
N LEU A 76 -2.85 -8.60 17.14
CA LEU A 76 -2.29 -8.30 18.46
C LEU A 76 -1.93 -6.81 18.61
N LEU A 77 -1.84 -6.07 17.50
CA LEU A 77 -1.48 -4.66 17.51
C LEU A 77 -2.71 -3.78 17.70
N ASP A 78 -2.59 -2.79 18.57
CA ASP A 78 -3.57 -1.72 18.66
C ASP A 78 -3.32 -0.69 17.55
N LEU A 79 -4.17 -0.74 16.51
CA LEU A 79 -4.09 0.19 15.40
C LEU A 79 -4.44 1.63 15.82
N GLU A 80 -5.12 1.86 16.94
CA GLU A 80 -5.46 3.22 17.41
C GLU A 80 -4.24 3.97 17.94
N GLU A 81 -3.30 3.27 18.59
CA GLU A 81 -2.04 3.85 19.08
C GLU A 81 -1.02 4.10 17.97
N ILE A 82 -1.14 3.36 16.85
CA ILE A 82 -0.25 3.48 15.71
C ILE A 82 -0.66 4.70 14.87
N SER A 83 0.29 5.59 14.57
CA SER A 83 0.08 6.68 13.62
C SER A 83 0.97 6.52 12.39
N TYR A 84 0.47 6.95 11.24
CA TYR A 84 1.18 6.89 9.96
C TYR A 84 1.32 8.29 9.39
N ASP A 85 2.57 8.74 9.22
CA ASP A 85 2.91 9.96 8.48
C ASP A 85 3.76 9.58 7.27
N ALA A 86 3.45 10.13 6.09
CA ALA A 86 4.19 9.85 4.87
C ALA A 86 5.66 10.30 4.93
N LYS A 87 5.99 11.28 5.79
CA LYS A 87 7.35 11.82 5.93
C LYS A 87 8.16 11.11 7.01
N GLU A 88 7.53 10.85 8.15
CA GLU A 88 8.21 10.32 9.35
C GLU A 88 8.02 8.81 9.51
N GLY A 89 7.14 8.20 8.72
CA GLY A 89 6.84 6.77 8.76
C GLY A 89 5.82 6.40 9.84
N LEU A 90 5.86 5.14 10.27
CA LEU A 90 5.02 4.64 11.35
C LEU A 90 5.60 5.02 12.71
N LYS A 91 4.74 5.52 13.60
CA LYS A 91 5.07 5.76 15.02
C LYS A 91 4.18 4.91 15.91
N GLY A 92 4.73 4.51 17.06
CA GLY A 92 4.02 3.71 18.06
C GLY A 92 3.95 2.21 17.74
N LEU A 93 4.60 1.75 16.65
CA LEU A 93 4.69 0.32 16.35
C LEU A 93 5.83 -0.32 17.15
N ASP A 94 5.50 -1.06 18.20
CA ASP A 94 6.47 -1.85 18.96
C ASP A 94 6.35 -3.35 18.61
N LEU A 95 7.24 -3.81 17.72
CA LEU A 95 7.31 -5.22 17.35
C LEU A 95 8.12 -6.06 18.35
N GLU A 96 8.84 -5.45 19.30
CA GLU A 96 9.64 -6.18 20.29
C GLU A 96 8.74 -6.73 21.40
N GLU A 97 7.75 -5.96 21.83
CA GLU A 97 6.72 -6.43 22.78
C GLU A 97 5.94 -7.61 22.20
N VAL A 98 5.45 -7.48 20.96
CA VAL A 98 4.72 -8.57 20.29
C VAL A 98 5.60 -9.80 20.06
N LYS A 99 6.92 -9.61 19.87
CA LYS A 99 7.89 -10.72 19.81
C LYS A 99 8.07 -11.40 21.16
N ALA A 100 7.99 -10.67 22.26
CA ALA A 100 8.09 -11.23 23.61
C ALA A 100 6.83 -12.03 23.97
N GLU A 101 5.64 -11.52 23.62
CA GLU A 101 4.37 -12.18 23.89
C GLU A 101 4.12 -13.38 22.96
N ALA A 102 4.37 -13.21 21.65
CA ALA A 102 4.11 -14.23 20.64
C ALA A 102 5.35 -14.54 19.75
N PRO A 103 6.45 -15.08 20.32
CA PRO A 103 7.69 -15.33 19.57
C PRO A 103 7.50 -16.24 18.34
N TYR A 104 6.57 -17.19 18.43
CA TYR A 104 6.26 -18.16 17.37
C TYR A 104 5.74 -17.51 16.08
N LEU A 105 5.21 -16.28 16.17
CA LEU A 105 4.75 -15.51 15.01
C LEU A 105 5.89 -14.90 14.20
N PHE A 106 7.14 -14.95 14.69
CA PHE A 106 8.31 -14.39 14.03
C PHE A 106 9.29 -15.48 13.59
N TYR A 107 10.08 -15.20 12.56
CA TYR A 107 11.23 -16.00 12.23
C TYR A 107 12.26 -15.84 13.34
N GLU A 108 12.63 -16.97 13.95
CA GLU A 108 13.84 -17.00 14.77
C GLU A 108 14.99 -16.51 13.88
N LYS A 109 15.83 -15.62 14.42
CA LYS A 109 17.12 -15.30 13.82
C LYS A 109 17.96 -16.58 13.87
N THR A 110 17.66 -17.50 12.96
CA THR A 110 18.60 -18.53 12.59
C THR A 110 19.71 -17.76 11.91
N GLU A 111 20.74 -17.40 12.69
CA GLU A 111 22.08 -17.45 12.16
C GLU A 111 22.10 -18.73 11.35
N LYS A 112 22.16 -18.60 10.03
CA LYS A 112 22.38 -19.77 9.19
C LYS A 112 23.72 -20.31 9.68
N LYS A 113 23.73 -21.23 10.65
CA LYS A 113 24.77 -22.23 10.74
C LYS A 113 24.72 -22.80 9.35
N LYS A 114 25.68 -22.38 8.53
CA LYS A 114 25.97 -23.00 7.25
C LYS A 114 26.13 -24.46 7.63
N GLY A 115 25.05 -25.23 7.46
CA GLY A 115 25.11 -26.67 7.61
C GLY A 115 26.29 -27.10 6.74
N THR A 116 27.06 -28.05 7.23
CA THR A 116 28.09 -28.73 6.46
C THR A 116 27.42 -29.56 5.36
N GLY A 117 26.71 -28.87 4.46
CA GLY A 117 26.29 -29.39 3.17
C GLY A 117 27.58 -29.64 2.41
N VAL A 118 27.95 -30.93 2.37
CA VAL A 118 28.91 -31.58 1.49
C VAL A 118 29.55 -30.61 0.48
N PRO A 119 30.88 -30.41 0.49
CA PRO A 119 31.51 -29.45 -0.39
C PRO A 119 31.16 -29.77 -1.85
N MET A 120 30.66 -28.77 -2.60
CA MET A 120 30.44 -28.80 -4.05
C MET A 120 31.76 -29.07 -4.79
N THR A 121 32.27 -30.31 -4.73
CA THR A 121 33.54 -30.70 -5.35
C THR A 121 33.42 -31.92 -6.25
N ARG A 122 32.19 -32.42 -6.51
CA ARG A 122 31.99 -33.63 -7.33
C ARG A 122 31.36 -33.40 -8.71
N GLN A 123 30.82 -32.21 -9.01
CA GLN A 123 30.25 -31.94 -10.34
C GLN A 123 31.29 -31.46 -11.36
N LYS A 124 32.27 -30.62 -10.97
CA LYS A 124 33.31 -30.16 -11.91
C LYS A 124 34.19 -31.29 -12.46
N ARG A 125 34.51 -32.31 -11.64
CA ARG A 125 35.36 -33.43 -12.08
C ARG A 125 34.71 -34.30 -13.16
N LYS A 126 33.38 -34.50 -13.12
CA LYS A 126 32.68 -35.29 -14.13
C LYS A 126 32.63 -34.58 -15.49
N GLU A 127 32.42 -33.26 -15.51
CA GLU A 127 32.42 -32.51 -16.77
C GLU A 127 33.81 -32.47 -17.42
N ASP A 128 34.87 -32.32 -16.61
CA ASP A 128 36.24 -32.33 -17.10
C ASP A 128 36.68 -33.71 -17.60
N GLU A 129 36.27 -34.80 -16.93
CA GLU A 129 36.51 -36.17 -17.38
C GLU A 129 35.78 -36.48 -18.70
N ILE A 130 34.52 -36.03 -18.82
CA ILE A 130 33.73 -36.21 -20.06
C ILE A 130 34.36 -35.40 -21.21
N ARG A 131 34.79 -34.15 -20.97
CA ARG A 131 35.48 -33.32 -21.97
C ARG A 131 36.85 -33.86 -22.36
N ALA A 132 37.59 -34.43 -21.40
CA ALA A 132 38.89 -35.05 -21.66
C ALA A 132 38.75 -36.34 -22.48
N ALA A 133 37.75 -37.18 -22.18
CA ALA A 133 37.44 -38.37 -22.95
C ALA A 133 37.02 -38.03 -24.39
N PHE A 134 36.22 -36.97 -24.57
CA PHE A 134 35.78 -36.51 -25.89
C PHE A 134 36.93 -35.96 -26.75
N ARG A 135 37.86 -35.18 -26.17
CA ARG A 135 39.07 -34.71 -26.89
C ARG A 135 39.98 -35.87 -27.28
N ARG A 136 40.18 -36.84 -26.38
CA ARG A 136 40.98 -38.04 -26.65
C ARG A 136 40.41 -38.88 -27.80
N GLY A 137 39.08 -38.96 -27.91
CA GLY A 137 38.40 -39.66 -29.01
C GLY A 137 38.45 -38.92 -30.35
N LEU A 138 38.62 -37.59 -30.33
CA LEU A 138 38.73 -36.76 -31.54
C LEU A 138 40.17 -36.61 -32.07
N GLY A 139 41.17 -37.24 -31.41
CA GLY A 139 42.54 -37.33 -31.93
C GLY A 139 43.23 -35.99 -32.19
N ARG A 140 42.89 -34.93 -31.43
CA ARG A 140 43.58 -33.64 -31.45
C ARG A 140 44.20 -33.33 -30.10
#